data_AF-A0AAW4QQR9-F1
#
_entry.id   AF-A0AAW4QQR9-F1
#
_cell.length_a   1.000
_cell.length_b   1.000
_cell.length_c   1.000
_cell.angle_alpha   90.00
_cell.angle_beta   90.00
_cell.angle_gamma   90.00
#
_symmetry.space_group_name_H-M   'P 1'
#
loop_
_entity.id
_entity.type
_entity.pdbx_description
1 polymer ?
#
loop_
_entity_poly.entity_id
_entity_poly.type
_entity_poly.pdbx_seq_one_letter_code
_entity_poly.pdbx_strand_id
1 'polypeptide(L)'
;MVIVNSIRDYFTKKKDRKIAVELSEKRRMQNELMNHITEVLDLGRRCFEETDEKEKQKMKFELLNHKIFIWINLDRNNCFAKDLRENSNEYIFWWASFLESSNKEEKFNFERASDKNMKSIWLLIDKYIEEENKLIAELM
;
A
#
# COMPACT_ATOMS: atom_id res chain seq x y z
N MET A 1 19.90 -45.91 9.97
CA MET A 1 18.59 -45.35 10.36
C MET A 1 18.72 -44.00 11.09
N VAL A 2 19.58 -43.87 12.10
CA VAL A 2 19.80 -42.60 12.84
C VAL A 2 20.27 -41.45 11.93
N ILE A 3 21.27 -41.69 11.07
CA ILE A 3 21.85 -40.66 10.17
C ILE A 3 20.82 -40.10 9.17
N VAL A 4 19.95 -40.95 8.61
CA VAL A 4 18.90 -40.54 7.66
C VAL A 4 17.87 -39.64 8.35
N ASN A 5 17.52 -39.95 9.61
CA ASN A 5 16.62 -39.11 10.40
C ASN A 5 17.26 -37.76 10.76
N SER A 6 18.54 -37.75 11.14
CA SER A 6 19.27 -36.51 11.44
C SER A 6 19.38 -35.56 10.22
N ILE A 7 19.61 -36.12 9.03
CA ILE A 7 19.67 -35.35 7.77
C ILE A 7 18.29 -34.80 7.43
N ARG A 8 17.23 -35.62 7.52
CA ARG A 8 15.85 -35.19 7.31
C ARG A 8 15.46 -34.05 8.25
N ASP A 9 15.75 -34.19 9.55
CA ASP A 9 15.47 -33.17 10.56
C ASP A 9 16.20 -31.85 10.30
N TYR A 10 17.44 -31.91 9.81
CA TYR A 10 18.19 -30.72 9.41
C TYR A 10 17.50 -29.98 8.25
N PHE A 11 17.09 -30.70 7.20
CA PHE A 11 16.40 -30.09 6.06
C PHE A 11 15.02 -29.53 6.45
N THR A 12 14.26 -30.23 7.29
CA THR A 12 12.98 -29.73 7.81
C THR A 12 13.19 -28.43 8.60
N LYS A 13 14.11 -28.41 9.58
CA LYS A 13 14.41 -27.19 10.36
C LYS A 13 14.87 -26.03 9.47
N LYS A 14 15.63 -26.30 8.41
CA LYS A 14 16.06 -25.27 7.45
C LYS A 14 14.88 -24.71 6.65
N LYS A 15 13.97 -25.57 6.20
CA LYS A 15 12.73 -25.19 5.51
C LYS A 15 11.86 -24.32 6.43
N ASP A 16 11.64 -24.77 7.66
CA ASP A 16 10.80 -24.05 8.63
C ASP A 16 11.36 -22.66 8.95
N ARG A 17 12.69 -22.54 9.13
CA ARG A 17 13.34 -21.24 9.32
C ARG A 17 13.15 -20.31 8.12
N LYS A 18 13.25 -20.85 6.89
CA LYS A 18 13.04 -20.06 5.68
C LYS A 18 11.61 -19.54 5.60
N ILE A 19 10.63 -20.41 5.85
CA ILE A 19 9.20 -20.05 5.87
C ILE A 19 8.94 -18.99 6.96
N ALA A 20 9.50 -19.16 8.15
CA ALA A 20 9.33 -18.20 9.24
C ALA A 20 9.84 -16.79 8.87
N VAL A 21 11.02 -16.70 8.24
CA VAL A 21 11.58 -15.42 7.77
C VAL A 21 10.71 -14.81 6.67
N GLU A 22 10.31 -15.60 5.68
CA GLU A 22 9.46 -15.15 4.57
C GLU A 22 8.10 -14.63 5.07
N LEU A 23 7.48 -15.33 6.02
CA LEU A 23 6.23 -14.92 6.65
C LEU A 23 6.39 -13.63 7.45
N SER A 24 7.50 -13.47 8.20
CA SER A 24 7.76 -12.25 8.95
C SER A 24 7.93 -11.03 8.04
N GLU A 25 8.64 -11.19 6.91
CA GLU A 25 8.83 -10.11 5.95
C GLU A 25 7.52 -9.74 5.24
N LYS A 26 6.71 -10.73 4.84
CA LYS A 26 5.39 -10.48 4.25
C LYS A 26 4.48 -9.68 5.18
N ARG A 27 4.41 -10.06 6.45
CA ARG A 27 3.63 -9.31 7.46
C ARG A 27 4.16 -7.90 7.68
N ARG A 28 5.49 -7.72 7.71
CA ARG A 28 6.12 -6.39 7.83
C ARG A 28 5.74 -5.51 6.64
N MET A 29 5.92 -5.99 5.42
CA MET A 29 5.59 -5.26 4.19
C MET A 29 4.11 -4.91 4.11
N GLN A 30 3.22 -5.86 4.46
CA GLN A 30 1.77 -5.61 4.51
C GLN A 30 1.43 -4.50 5.50
N ASN A 31 2.00 -4.50 6.71
CA ASN A 31 1.77 -3.45 7.69
C ASN A 31 2.29 -2.08 7.19
N GLU A 32 3.49 -2.04 6.59
CA GLU A 32 4.04 -0.81 6.01
C GLU A 32 3.18 -0.28 4.86
N LEU A 33 2.69 -1.17 3.99
CA LEU A 33 1.75 -0.83 2.92
C LEU A 33 0.48 -0.16 3.47
N MET A 34 -0.17 -0.79 4.46
CA MET A 34 -1.43 -0.29 5.02
C MET A 34 -1.26 1.04 5.75
N ASN A 35 -0.13 1.22 6.46
CA ASN A 35 0.20 2.48 7.10
C ASN A 35 0.28 3.61 6.06
N HIS A 36 1.05 3.42 4.99
CA HIS A 36 1.23 4.45 3.97
C HIS A 36 -0.03 4.74 3.16
N ILE A 37 -0.87 3.72 2.88
CA ILE A 37 -2.18 3.96 2.26
C ILE A 37 -3.06 4.80 3.19
N THR A 38 -3.10 4.49 4.48
CA THR A 38 -3.90 5.24 5.47
C THR A 38 -3.42 6.68 5.60
N GLU A 39 -2.11 6.90 5.66
CA GLU A 39 -1.50 8.25 5.69
C GLU A 39 -1.86 9.05 4.45
N VAL A 40 -1.80 8.44 3.26
CA VAL A 40 -2.21 9.10 2.00
C VAL A 40 -3.69 9.49 2.03
N LEU A 41 -4.57 8.61 2.50
CA LEU A 41 -5.99 8.91 2.60
C LEU A 41 -6.26 10.08 3.56
N ASP A 42 -5.60 10.11 4.73
CA ASP A 42 -5.72 11.23 5.68
C ASP A 42 -5.14 12.54 5.13
N LEU A 43 -3.98 12.49 4.46
CA LEU A 43 -3.41 13.65 3.78
C LEU A 43 -4.37 14.22 2.74
N GLY A 44 -4.98 13.36 1.91
CA GLY A 44 -5.98 13.77 0.93
C GLY A 44 -7.16 14.50 1.58
N ARG A 45 -7.70 13.97 2.68
CA ARG A 45 -8.77 14.64 3.45
C ARG A 45 -8.36 16.04 3.92
N ARG A 46 -7.13 16.18 4.42
CA ARG A 46 -6.59 17.45 4.94
C ARG A 46 -6.34 18.48 3.83
N CYS A 47 -6.12 18.05 2.58
CA CYS A 47 -5.84 18.96 1.47
C CYS A 47 -6.96 19.98 1.23
N PHE A 48 -8.21 19.63 1.56
CA PHE A 48 -9.36 20.53 1.45
C PHE A 48 -9.33 21.71 2.40
N GLU A 49 -8.89 21.46 3.63
CA GLU A 49 -8.94 22.43 4.73
C GLU A 49 -7.73 23.36 4.70
N GLU A 50 -6.63 22.93 4.06
CA GLU A 50 -5.40 23.68 4.03
C GLU A 50 -5.47 24.90 3.10
N THR A 51 -5.15 26.06 3.66
CA THR A 51 -5.16 27.35 2.97
C THR A 51 -3.76 27.94 2.85
N ASP A 52 -2.85 27.61 3.78
CA ASP A 52 -1.47 28.05 3.79
C ASP A 52 -0.67 27.38 2.66
N GLU A 53 -0.05 28.20 1.83
CA GLU A 53 0.61 27.71 0.62
C GLU A 53 1.87 26.89 0.92
N LYS A 54 2.57 27.20 2.01
CA LYS A 54 3.77 26.45 2.41
C LYS A 54 3.39 25.06 2.91
N GLU A 55 2.35 24.93 3.72
CA GLU A 55 1.84 23.64 4.16
C GLU A 55 1.25 22.84 2.98
N LYS A 56 0.56 23.47 2.01
CA LYS A 56 0.14 22.76 0.79
C LYS A 56 1.31 22.14 0.03
N GLN A 57 2.39 22.89 -0.16
CA GLN A 57 3.58 22.35 -0.84
C GLN A 57 4.19 21.18 -0.07
N LYS A 58 4.27 21.29 1.27
CA LYS A 58 4.75 20.20 2.13
C LYS A 58 3.86 18.96 2.02
N MET A 59 2.55 19.11 2.10
CA MET A 59 1.58 18.01 1.95
C MET A 59 1.69 17.33 0.58
N LYS A 60 1.89 18.11 -0.48
CA LYS A 60 2.14 17.57 -1.82
C LYS A 60 3.40 16.69 -1.84
N PHE A 61 4.49 17.13 -1.23
CA PHE A 61 5.71 16.32 -1.13
C PHE A 61 5.50 15.06 -0.29
N GLU A 62 4.77 15.14 0.82
CA GLU A 62 4.42 13.99 1.66
C GLU A 62 3.61 12.95 0.84
N LEU A 63 2.57 13.38 0.12
CA LEU A 63 1.80 12.52 -0.79
C LEU A 63 2.69 11.81 -1.81
N LEU A 64 3.60 12.53 -2.46
CA LEU A 64 4.52 11.98 -3.45
C LEU A 64 5.54 11.01 -2.84
N ASN A 65 5.94 11.21 -1.59
CA ASN A 65 6.84 10.29 -0.88
C ASN A 65 6.14 8.97 -0.56
N HIS A 66 4.91 9.02 -0.04
CA HIS A 66 4.13 7.81 0.25
C HIS A 66 3.88 6.95 -1.00
N LYS A 67 3.75 7.57 -2.18
CA LYS A 67 3.65 6.87 -3.47
C LYS A 67 4.73 5.80 -3.65
N ILE A 68 5.98 6.15 -3.31
CA ILE A 68 7.13 5.25 -3.47
C ILE A 68 7.02 4.10 -2.47
N PHE A 69 6.66 4.39 -1.23
CA PHE A 69 6.55 3.38 -0.18
C PHE A 69 5.39 2.41 -0.41
N ILE A 70 4.26 2.87 -0.95
CA ILE A 70 3.17 1.99 -1.38
C ILE A 70 3.69 1.02 -2.45
N TRP A 71 4.41 1.52 -3.46
CA TRP A 71 4.91 0.65 -4.53
C TRP A 71 5.86 -0.44 -4.02
N ILE A 72 6.84 -0.10 -3.19
CA ILE A 72 7.84 -1.09 -2.75
C ILE A 72 7.26 -2.17 -1.83
N ASN A 73 6.16 -1.87 -1.12
CA ASN A 73 5.56 -2.77 -0.15
C ASN A 73 4.41 -3.63 -0.71
N LEU A 74 4.02 -3.43 -1.96
CA LEU A 74 3.08 -4.32 -2.64
C LEU A 74 3.72 -5.67 -2.95
N ASP A 75 3.02 -6.75 -2.62
CA ASP A 75 3.38 -8.10 -3.02
C ASP A 75 3.09 -8.30 -4.51
N ARG A 76 4.10 -8.77 -5.24
CA ARG A 76 4.02 -9.02 -6.68
C ARG A 76 3.19 -10.25 -7.03
N ASN A 77 2.98 -11.15 -6.07
CA ASN A 77 2.16 -12.35 -6.24
C ASN A 77 0.67 -12.07 -5.99
N ASN A 78 0.34 -10.96 -5.34
CA ASN A 78 -1.04 -10.59 -5.08
C ASN A 78 -1.69 -10.06 -6.36
N CYS A 79 -2.75 -10.73 -6.81
CA CYS A 79 -3.42 -10.38 -8.06
C CYS A 79 -4.05 -8.97 -8.06
N PHE A 80 -4.34 -8.40 -6.88
CA PHE A 80 -4.89 -7.05 -6.74
C PHE A 80 -3.81 -5.96 -6.58
N ALA A 81 -2.52 -6.32 -6.51
CA ALA A 81 -1.46 -5.36 -6.27
C ALA A 81 -1.37 -4.26 -7.33
N LYS A 82 -1.59 -4.62 -8.59
CA LYS A 82 -1.57 -3.67 -9.71
C LYS A 82 -2.70 -2.65 -9.58
N ASP A 83 -3.92 -3.10 -9.35
CA ASP A 83 -5.09 -2.24 -9.25
C ASP A 83 -5.00 -1.32 -8.03
N LEU A 84 -4.51 -1.84 -6.90
CA LEU A 84 -4.30 -1.05 -5.68
C LEU A 84 -3.24 0.03 -5.92
N ARG A 85 -2.15 -0.30 -6.63
CA ARG A 85 -1.11 0.67 -7.02
C ARG A 85 -1.67 1.77 -7.91
N GLU A 86 -2.42 1.41 -8.95
CA GLU A 86 -2.96 2.36 -9.92
C GLU A 86 -3.92 3.33 -9.23
N ASN A 87 -4.86 2.81 -8.43
CA ASN A 87 -5.82 3.65 -7.71
C ASN A 87 -5.14 4.54 -6.66
N SER A 88 -4.14 4.03 -5.93
CA SER A 88 -3.37 4.84 -4.97
C SER A 88 -2.57 5.94 -5.66
N ASN A 89 -1.95 5.63 -6.81
CA ASN A 89 -1.21 6.61 -7.60
C ASN A 89 -2.12 7.71 -8.16
N GLU A 90 -3.29 7.34 -8.69
CA GLU A 90 -4.28 8.29 -9.19
C GLU A 90 -4.80 9.18 -8.07
N TYR A 91 -5.14 8.60 -6.91
CA TYR A 91 -5.56 9.36 -5.74
C TYR A 91 -4.51 10.41 -5.32
N ILE A 92 -3.24 10.00 -5.20
CA ILE A 92 -2.11 10.89 -4.90
C ILE A 92 -1.97 11.98 -5.96
N PHE A 93 -2.11 11.63 -7.24
CA PHE A 93 -2.01 12.57 -8.34
C PHE A 93 -3.12 13.64 -8.26
N TRP A 94 -4.37 13.24 -8.05
CA TRP A 94 -5.48 14.19 -7.94
C TRP A 94 -5.30 15.15 -6.78
N TRP A 95 -4.83 14.66 -5.63
CA TRP A 95 -4.56 15.53 -4.48
C TRP A 95 -3.38 16.47 -4.70
N ALA A 96 -2.29 15.98 -5.32
CA ALA A 96 -1.18 16.84 -5.69
C ALA A 96 -1.62 17.94 -6.66
N SER A 97 -2.43 17.62 -7.67
CA SER A 97 -2.98 18.59 -8.63
C SER A 97 -3.99 19.54 -8.00
N PHE A 98 -4.80 19.08 -7.03
CA PHE A 98 -5.71 19.93 -6.27
C PHE A 98 -4.97 21.02 -5.50
N LEU A 99 -3.86 20.66 -4.86
CA LEU A 99 -3.03 21.59 -4.08
C LEU A 99 -2.37 22.65 -4.97
N GLU A 100 -2.01 22.31 -6.21
CA GLU A 100 -1.38 23.23 -7.17
C GLU A 100 -2.36 24.12 -7.92
N SER A 101 -3.61 23.67 -8.12
CA SER A 101 -4.56 24.42 -8.92
C SER A 101 -5.02 25.69 -8.18
N SER A 102 -5.22 26.77 -8.93
CA SER A 102 -5.92 27.98 -8.47
C SER A 102 -7.35 28.06 -9.04
N ASN A 103 -7.71 27.16 -9.96
CA ASN A 103 -9.00 27.12 -10.62
C ASN A 103 -10.00 26.29 -9.80
N LYS A 104 -11.13 26.91 -9.43
CA LYS A 104 -12.17 26.25 -8.62
C LYS A 104 -12.84 25.07 -9.33
N GLU A 105 -13.05 25.15 -10.64
CA GLU A 105 -13.67 24.08 -11.42
C GLU A 105 -12.74 22.86 -11.52
N GLU A 106 -11.44 23.09 -11.74
CA GLU A 106 -10.44 22.02 -11.71
C GLU A 106 -10.36 21.36 -10.33
N LYS A 107 -10.32 22.16 -9.26
CA LYS A 107 -10.33 21.62 -7.88
C LYS A 107 -11.52 20.72 -7.61
N PHE A 108 -12.72 21.16 -8.01
CA PHE A 108 -13.93 20.35 -7.86
C PHE A 108 -13.84 19.03 -8.65
N ASN A 109 -13.28 19.07 -9.85
CA ASN A 109 -13.09 17.86 -10.66
C ASN A 109 -12.06 16.90 -10.05
N PHE A 110 -10.96 17.42 -9.50
CA PHE A 110 -9.94 16.62 -8.82
C PHE A 110 -10.48 15.98 -7.54
N GLU A 111 -11.24 16.72 -6.74
CA GLU A 111 -11.96 16.20 -5.57
C GLU A 111 -12.88 15.03 -5.96
N ARG A 112 -13.71 15.21 -6.99
CA ARG A 112 -14.65 14.16 -7.39
C ARG A 112 -13.91 12.91 -7.91
N ALA A 113 -12.80 13.10 -8.60
CA ALA A 113 -11.95 12.01 -9.07
C ALA A 113 -11.27 11.28 -7.90
N SER A 114 -10.71 12.02 -6.93
CA SER A 114 -10.07 11.45 -5.76
C SER A 114 -11.05 10.67 -4.89
N ASP A 115 -12.29 11.14 -4.72
CA ASP A 115 -13.36 10.43 -4.03
C ASP A 115 -13.68 9.07 -4.65
N LYS A 116 -13.66 9.00 -5.99
CA LYS A 116 -13.85 7.74 -6.71
C LYS A 116 -12.69 6.78 -6.44
N ASN A 117 -11.45 7.27 -6.50
CA ASN A 117 -10.28 6.44 -6.20
C ASN A 117 -10.26 6.00 -4.74
N MET A 118 -10.63 6.86 -3.78
CA MET A 118 -10.73 6.48 -2.36
C MET A 118 -11.65 5.28 -2.18
N LYS A 119 -12.86 5.31 -2.75
CA LYS A 119 -13.81 4.20 -2.67
C LYS A 119 -13.23 2.91 -3.26
N SER A 120 -12.56 3.01 -4.41
CA SER A 120 -11.87 1.88 -5.02
C SER A 120 -10.75 1.34 -4.14
N ILE A 121 -9.93 2.21 -3.53
CA ILE A 121 -8.84 1.83 -2.62
C ILE A 121 -9.39 1.03 -1.44
N TRP A 122 -10.45 1.50 -0.78
CA TRP A 122 -11.07 0.78 0.33
C TRP A 122 -11.48 -0.65 -0.06
N LEU A 123 -12.17 -0.81 -1.20
CA LEU A 123 -12.58 -2.13 -1.69
C LEU A 123 -11.38 -3.01 -2.07
N LEU A 124 -10.32 -2.41 -2.61
CA LEU A 124 -9.11 -3.12 -3.01
C LEU A 124 -8.27 -3.55 -1.81
N ILE A 125 -8.25 -2.78 -0.71
CA ILE A 125 -7.56 -3.17 0.53
C ILE A 125 -8.14 -4.49 1.06
N ASP A 126 -9.46 -4.60 1.15
CA ASP A 126 -10.11 -5.82 1.65
C ASP A 126 -9.76 -7.03 0.79
N LYS A 127 -9.88 -6.89 -0.54
CA LYS A 127 -9.52 -7.95 -1.50
C LYS A 127 -8.05 -8.31 -1.45
N TYR A 128 -7.18 -7.30 -1.33
CA TYR A 128 -5.75 -7.48 -1.23
C TYR A 128 -5.39 -8.28 0.03
N ILE A 129 -5.96 -7.92 1.19
CA ILE A 129 -5.73 -8.63 2.45
C ILE A 129 -6.24 -10.08 2.37
N GLU A 130 -7.40 -10.30 1.77
CA GLU A 130 -7.93 -11.65 1.58
C GLU A 130 -6.98 -12.52 0.73
N GLU A 131 -6.45 -11.94 -0.35
CA GLU A 131 -5.49 -12.62 -1.23
C GLU A 131 -4.14 -12.87 -0.54
N GLU A 132 -3.61 -11.92 0.23
CA GLU A 132 -2.41 -12.12 1.04
C GLU A 132 -2.57 -13.31 2.00
N ASN A 133 -3.73 -13.41 2.65
CA ASN A 133 -4.01 -14.51 3.58
C ASN A 133 -4.03 -15.87 2.87
N LYS A 134 -4.54 -15.93 1.62
CA LYS A 134 -4.48 -17.15 0.79
C LYS A 134 -3.04 -17.51 0.44
N LEU A 135 -2.25 -16.55 -0.04
CA LEU A 135 -0.84 -16.75 -0.38
C LEU A 135 -0.01 -17.19 0.84
N ILE A 136 -0.31 -16.64 2.02
CA ILE A 136 0.32 -17.06 3.30
C ILE A 136 -0.07 -18.49 3.67
N ALA A 137 -1.34 -18.87 3.49
CA ALA A 137 -1.79 -20.23 3.77
C ALA A 137 -1.12 -21.28 2.85
N GLU A 138 -0.82 -20.92 1.59
CA GLU A 138 -0.10 -21.78 0.65
C GLU A 138 1.40 -21.97 0.99
N LEU A 139 1.97 -21.06 1.79
CA LEU A 139 3.36 -21.15 2.26
C LEU A 139 3.54 -22.07 3.48
N MET A 140 2.45 -22.31 4.24
CA MET A 140 2.43 -23.11 5.47
C MET A 140 2.16 -24.59 5.19
#